data_AF-A0A959IKP8-F1
#
_entry.id   AF-A0A959IKP8-F1
#
_cell.length_a   1.000
_cell.length_b   1.000
_cell.length_c   1.000
_cell.angle_alpha   90.00
_cell.angle_beta   90.00
_cell.angle_gamma   90.00
#
_symmetry.space_group_name_H-M   'P 1'
#
loop_
_entity.id
_entity.type
_entity.pdbx_description
1 polymer ?
#
loop_
_entity_poly.entity_id
_entity_poly.type
_entity_poly.pdbx_seq_one_letter_code
_entity_poly.pdbx_strand_id
1 'polypeptide(L)'
;MKNKLTIPLFGLLILLFGSSCKTTTKIDVLQPAAFAVPSHIETIVTIDRSKPGKGFLNFLEGMITGENIGQDKRGRENALRGVTDALTRTPRFQVRSSSVELTGSNAGDRMIEPLPWSEIQRIAGQYDADAVLAIEKFDSDQNTSTRSRQVKRKKDGQEYTETVYDSKITMNIRIGW
;
A
#
# COMPACT_ATOMS: atom_id res chain seq x y z
N MET A 1 74.95 -1.44 -4.88
CA MET A 1 74.19 -0.86 -3.75
C MET A 1 72.75 -1.35 -3.83
N LYS A 2 72.30 -2.16 -2.88
CA LYS A 2 70.96 -2.75 -2.85
C LYS A 2 70.08 -1.88 -1.94
N ASN A 3 69.27 -0.98 -2.51
CA ASN A 3 68.29 -0.23 -1.73
C ASN A 3 67.10 -1.14 -1.43
N LYS A 4 67.08 -1.73 -0.23
CA LYS A 4 65.89 -2.42 0.28
C LYS A 4 64.89 -1.34 0.69
N LEU A 5 63.87 -1.13 -0.14
CA LEU A 5 62.74 -0.27 0.17
C LEU A 5 61.90 -0.96 1.27
N THR A 6 62.22 -0.73 2.53
CA THR A 6 61.44 -1.20 3.67
C THR A 6 60.24 -0.28 3.85
N ILE A 7 59.13 -0.60 3.18
CA ILE A 7 57.85 0.07 3.42
C ILE A 7 57.42 -0.31 4.84
N PRO A 8 57.21 0.67 5.75
CA PRO A 8 56.81 0.35 7.12
C PRO A 8 55.45 -0.36 7.10
N LEU A 9 55.35 -1.48 7.83
CA LEU A 9 54.14 -2.32 7.94
C LEU A 9 52.88 -1.49 8.27
N PHE A 10 53.06 -0.37 8.98
CA PHE A 10 52.01 0.59 9.31
C PHE A 10 51.40 1.29 8.08
N GLY A 11 52.22 1.61 7.07
CA GLY A 11 51.76 2.20 5.80
C GLY A 11 50.96 1.21 4.96
N LEU A 12 51.33 -0.07 4.99
CA LEU A 12 50.58 -1.15 4.34
C LEU A 12 49.21 -1.37 5.03
N LEU A 13 49.18 -1.26 6.36
CA LEU A 13 47.95 -1.39 7.15
C LEU A 13 46.96 -0.25 6.83
N ILE A 14 47.43 1.00 6.76
CA ILE A 14 46.59 2.17 6.42
C ILE A 14 46.00 2.06 5.01
N LEU A 15 46.78 1.56 4.04
CA LEU A 15 46.31 1.31 2.67
C LEU A 15 45.23 0.21 2.61
N LEU A 16 45.32 -0.83 3.45
CA LEU A 16 44.33 -1.90 3.54
C LEU A 16 43.01 -1.46 4.18
N PHE A 17 43.04 -0.47 5.09
CA PHE A 17 41.82 0.04 5.75
C PHE A 17 41.09 1.14 4.96
N GLY A 18 41.72 1.76 3.96
CA GLY A 18 41.13 2.85 3.17
C GLY A 18 40.13 2.44 2.07
N SER A 19 40.07 1.15 1.71
CA SER A 19 39.29 0.67 0.55
C SER A 19 37.85 0.21 0.87
N SER A 20 37.30 0.55 2.04
CA SER A 20 36.03 -0.02 2.53
C SER A 20 34.75 0.78 2.21
N CYS A 21 34.81 1.88 1.45
CA CYS A 21 33.60 2.61 1.03
C CYS A 21 32.87 1.87 -0.10
N LYS A 22 32.06 0.85 0.24
CA LYS A 22 31.12 0.25 -0.71
C LYS A 22 29.91 1.16 -0.86
N THR A 23 29.72 1.73 -2.05
CA THR A 23 28.49 2.45 -2.42
C THR A 23 27.39 1.43 -2.70
N THR A 24 26.28 1.53 -1.98
CA THR A 24 25.08 0.74 -2.27
C THR A 24 24.28 1.43 -3.37
N THR A 25 24.33 0.88 -4.57
CA THR A 25 23.48 1.32 -5.70
C THR A 25 22.20 0.50 -5.71
N LYS A 26 21.04 1.17 -5.74
CA LYS A 26 19.74 0.52 -5.93
C LYS A 26 19.43 0.48 -7.43
N ILE A 27 18.97 -0.67 -7.90
CA ILE A 27 18.47 -0.85 -9.28
C ILE A 27 17.00 -1.23 -9.15
N ASP A 28 16.13 -0.49 -9.83
CA ASP A 28 14.72 -0.87 -9.96
C ASP A 28 14.61 -1.94 -11.06
N VAL A 29 14.16 -3.13 -10.67
CA VAL A 29 13.89 -4.23 -11.59
C VAL A 29 12.39 -4.41 -11.73
N LEU A 30 11.92 -4.70 -12.94
CA LEU A 30 10.53 -5.08 -13.16
C LEU A 30 10.28 -6.43 -12.51
N GLN A 31 9.31 -6.49 -11.59
CA GLN A 31 8.84 -7.76 -11.06
C GLN A 31 7.97 -8.45 -12.13
N PRO A 32 8.25 -9.72 -12.48
CA PRO A 32 7.39 -10.44 -13.40
C PRO A 32 5.98 -10.58 -12.81
N ALA A 33 4.96 -10.56 -13.68
CA ALA A 33 3.58 -10.78 -13.25
C ALA A 33 3.46 -12.14 -12.56
N ALA A 34 2.75 -12.19 -11.44
CA ALA A 34 2.55 -13.44 -10.70
C ALA A 34 1.78 -14.49 -11.52
N PHE A 35 0.96 -14.03 -12.46
CA PHE A 35 0.15 -14.87 -13.34
C PHE A 35 0.13 -14.31 -14.76
N ALA A 36 0.15 -15.20 -15.76
CA ALA A 36 -0.01 -14.82 -17.15
C ALA A 36 -1.49 -14.70 -17.49
N VAL A 37 -1.91 -13.50 -17.93
CA VAL A 37 -3.28 -13.27 -18.41
C VAL A 37 -3.35 -13.64 -19.90
N PRO A 38 -4.27 -14.54 -20.31
CA PRO A 38 -4.46 -14.93 -21.70
C PRO A 38 -4.61 -13.74 -22.67
N SER A 39 -4.19 -13.91 -23.92
CA SER A 39 -4.22 -12.84 -24.93
C SER A 39 -5.59 -12.39 -25.37
N HIS A 40 -6.62 -13.22 -25.19
CA HIS A 40 -8.00 -12.87 -25.53
C HIS A 40 -8.68 -11.99 -24.47
N ILE A 41 -8.04 -11.74 -23.31
CA ILE A 41 -8.56 -10.83 -22.29
C ILE A 41 -7.96 -9.46 -22.53
N GLU A 42 -8.77 -8.57 -23.10
CA GLU A 42 -8.38 -7.20 -23.45
C GLU A 42 -9.18 -6.17 -22.64
N THR A 43 -10.44 -6.46 -22.32
CA THR A 43 -11.31 -5.57 -21.55
C THR A 43 -11.60 -6.13 -20.17
N ILE A 44 -11.37 -5.33 -19.13
CA ILE A 44 -11.54 -5.73 -17.73
C ILE A 44 -12.53 -4.78 -17.06
N VAL A 45 -13.55 -5.33 -16.39
CA VAL A 45 -14.40 -4.57 -15.48
C VAL A 45 -13.94 -4.77 -14.03
N THR A 46 -13.80 -3.68 -13.28
CA THR A 46 -13.42 -3.72 -11.86
C THR A 46 -14.64 -3.57 -10.96
N ILE A 47 -14.79 -4.44 -9.95
CA ILE A 47 -15.90 -4.42 -8.97
C ILE A 47 -15.39 -4.41 -7.52
N ASP A 48 -16.20 -3.91 -6.60
CA ASP A 48 -15.93 -4.02 -5.15
C ASP A 48 -16.81 -5.14 -4.56
N ARG A 49 -16.20 -6.21 -4.06
CA ARG A 49 -16.88 -7.31 -3.35
C ARG A 49 -16.43 -7.40 -1.89
N SER A 50 -15.76 -6.37 -1.38
CA SER A 50 -15.22 -6.41 -0.01
C SER A 50 -16.25 -5.99 1.04
N LYS A 51 -17.49 -5.60 0.66
CA LYS A 51 -18.44 -4.88 1.55
C LYS A 51 -18.83 -5.74 2.75
N PRO A 52 -18.59 -5.32 4.00
CA PRO A 52 -18.99 -6.13 5.15
C PRO A 52 -20.50 -6.41 5.13
N GLY A 53 -20.89 -7.67 5.31
CA GLY A 53 -22.30 -8.11 5.25
C GLY A 53 -23.18 -7.69 6.43
N LYS A 54 -22.60 -7.13 7.50
CA LYS A 54 -23.37 -6.65 8.65
C LYS A 54 -23.62 -5.14 8.53
N GLY A 55 -24.90 -4.80 8.37
CA GLY A 55 -25.37 -3.42 8.33
C GLY A 55 -25.13 -2.68 9.64
N PHE A 56 -24.68 -1.43 9.54
CA PHE A 56 -24.83 -0.29 10.45
C PHE A 56 -24.45 -0.42 11.95
N LEU A 57 -24.27 -1.62 12.51
CA LEU A 57 -23.92 -1.82 13.93
C LEU A 57 -22.41 -1.70 14.16
N ASN A 58 -21.56 -2.09 13.20
CA ASN A 58 -20.11 -1.79 13.24
C ASN A 58 -19.80 -0.29 13.06
N PHE A 59 -20.73 0.47 12.46
CA PHE A 59 -20.62 1.92 12.33
C PHE A 59 -20.76 2.64 13.68
N LEU A 60 -21.46 2.03 14.65
CA LEU A 60 -21.58 2.51 16.03
C LEU A 60 -20.35 2.19 16.88
N GLU A 61 -19.61 1.12 16.57
CA GLU A 61 -18.38 0.74 17.27
C GLU A 61 -17.22 1.69 16.94
N GLY A 62 -17.08 2.11 15.67
CA GLY A 62 -16.08 3.10 15.23
C GLY A 62 -16.20 4.47 15.91
N MET A 63 -17.41 4.85 16.34
CA MET A 63 -17.66 6.06 17.14
C MET A 63 -17.05 5.98 18.56
N ILE A 64 -16.92 4.77 19.10
CA ILE A 64 -16.41 4.53 20.46
C ILE A 64 -14.90 4.29 20.44
N THR A 65 -14.36 3.69 19.37
CA THR A 65 -12.92 3.41 19.19
C THR A 65 -12.12 4.61 18.66
N GLY A 66 -12.79 5.65 18.15
CA GLY A 66 -12.13 6.85 17.60
C GLY A 66 -11.65 6.69 16.15
N GLU A 67 -12.14 5.67 15.44
CA GLU A 67 -11.90 5.50 14.01
C GLU A 67 -12.79 6.48 13.23
N ASN A 68 -12.23 7.16 12.23
CA ASN A 68 -13.02 8.13 11.46
C ASN A 68 -14.07 7.36 10.67
N ILE A 69 -15.34 7.62 11.00
CA ILE A 69 -16.51 7.11 10.31
C ILE A 69 -16.30 7.17 8.77
N GLY A 70 -16.34 6.00 8.14
CA GLY A 70 -16.18 5.85 6.69
C GLY A 70 -14.74 5.81 6.18
N GLN A 71 -13.73 5.62 7.05
CA GLN A 71 -12.36 5.32 6.65
C GLN A 71 -12.29 4.04 5.81
N ASP A 72 -12.90 2.95 6.26
CA ASP A 72 -12.87 1.68 5.52
C ASP A 72 -13.53 1.80 4.15
N LYS A 73 -14.68 2.49 4.08
CA LYS A 73 -15.38 2.77 2.82
C LYS A 73 -14.46 3.50 1.84
N ARG A 74 -13.89 4.64 2.27
CA ARG A 74 -12.95 5.43 1.44
C ARG A 74 -11.69 4.62 1.10
N GLY A 75 -11.22 3.79 2.03
CA GLY A 75 -10.10 2.90 1.86
C GLY A 75 -10.31 1.93 0.71
N ARG A 76 -11.46 1.27 0.64
CA ARG A 76 -11.82 0.37 -0.47
C ARG A 76 -11.99 1.10 -1.78
N GLU A 77 -12.69 2.24 -1.78
CA GLU A 77 -12.86 3.06 -2.98
C GLU A 77 -11.50 3.50 -3.54
N ASN A 78 -10.56 3.86 -2.65
CA ASN A 78 -9.18 4.19 -3.02
C ASN A 78 -8.39 2.97 -3.49
N ALA A 79 -8.59 1.80 -2.88
CA ALA A 79 -7.97 0.54 -3.31
C ALA A 79 -8.44 0.14 -4.71
N LEU A 80 -9.75 0.18 -4.96
CA LEU A 80 -10.34 -0.10 -6.27
C LEU A 80 -9.81 0.87 -7.31
N ARG A 81 -9.82 2.18 -6.99
CA ARG A 81 -9.25 3.20 -7.88
C ARG A 81 -7.78 2.96 -8.17
N GLY A 82 -6.98 2.61 -7.16
CA GLY A 82 -5.56 2.32 -7.34
C GLY A 82 -5.30 1.16 -8.29
N VAL A 83 -6.09 0.08 -8.20
CA VAL A 83 -6.01 -1.05 -9.13
C VAL A 83 -6.49 -0.66 -10.52
N THR A 84 -7.62 0.03 -10.64
CA THR A 84 -8.13 0.55 -11.92
C THR A 84 -7.11 1.45 -12.61
N ASP A 85 -6.45 2.35 -11.87
CA ASP A 85 -5.42 3.25 -12.39
C ASP A 85 -4.18 2.47 -12.84
N ALA A 86 -3.76 1.47 -12.06
CA ALA A 86 -2.63 0.62 -12.43
C ALA A 86 -2.90 -0.16 -13.73
N LEU A 87 -4.10 -0.71 -13.89
CA LEU A 87 -4.52 -1.39 -15.12
C LEU A 87 -4.68 -0.43 -16.30
N THR A 88 -5.15 0.80 -16.07
CA THR A 88 -5.34 1.79 -17.13
C THR A 88 -4.01 2.36 -17.65
N ARG A 89 -2.97 2.37 -16.81
CA ARG A 89 -1.62 2.85 -17.20
C ARG A 89 -0.89 1.88 -18.13
N THR A 90 -1.32 0.63 -18.23
CA THR A 90 -0.75 -0.32 -19.20
C THR A 90 -1.52 -0.28 -20.50
N PRO A 91 -0.85 -0.27 -21.67
CA PRO A 91 -1.53 -0.35 -22.96
C PRO A 91 -2.20 -1.71 -23.20
N ARG A 92 -2.01 -2.67 -22.28
CA ARG A 92 -2.52 -4.04 -22.40
C ARG A 92 -4.03 -4.16 -22.21
N PHE A 93 -4.65 -3.31 -21.38
CA PHE A 93 -6.04 -3.49 -20.98
C PHE A 93 -6.89 -2.25 -21.22
N GLN A 94 -8.12 -2.45 -21.70
CA GLN A 94 -9.20 -1.47 -21.64
C GLN A 94 -9.97 -1.68 -20.34
N VAL A 95 -9.93 -0.70 -19.44
CA VAL A 95 -10.58 -0.85 -18.12
C VAL A 95 -11.95 -0.17 -18.12
N ARG A 96 -12.97 -0.89 -17.66
CA ARG A 96 -14.33 -0.39 -17.44
C ARG A 96 -14.54 -0.23 -15.93
N SER A 97 -14.62 1.01 -15.46
CA SER A 97 -14.96 1.29 -14.07
C SER A 97 -16.44 1.00 -13.83
N SER A 98 -16.75 0.12 -12.88
CA SER A 98 -18.12 -0.14 -12.45
C SER A 98 -18.41 0.50 -11.09
N SER A 99 -19.68 0.75 -10.82
CA SER A 99 -20.18 1.06 -9.48
C SER A 99 -20.75 -0.21 -8.79
N VAL A 100 -20.39 -1.40 -9.27
CA VAL A 100 -20.88 -2.66 -8.73
C VAL A 100 -20.20 -2.90 -7.38
N GLU A 101 -21.01 -2.81 -6.33
CA GLU A 101 -20.63 -3.11 -4.96
C GLU A 101 -21.44 -4.33 -4.48
N LEU A 102 -20.74 -5.43 -4.22
CA LEU A 102 -21.29 -6.69 -3.73
C LEU A 102 -20.89 -6.92 -2.28
N THR A 103 -21.76 -7.61 -1.55
CA THR A 103 -21.50 -8.00 -0.17
C THR A 103 -20.42 -9.08 -0.10
N GLY A 104 -19.40 -8.78 0.69
CA GLY A 104 -18.23 -9.61 0.99
C GLY A 104 -18.38 -10.44 2.26
N SER A 105 -17.25 -10.85 2.85
CA SER A 105 -17.26 -11.56 4.14
C SER A 105 -17.85 -10.71 5.26
N ASN A 106 -18.50 -11.36 6.23
CA ASN A 106 -19.14 -10.70 7.36
C ASN A 106 -18.19 -9.80 8.19
N ALA A 107 -16.90 -10.13 8.23
CA ALA A 107 -15.89 -9.43 9.02
C ALA A 107 -14.82 -8.74 8.17
N GLY A 108 -14.87 -8.81 6.84
CA GLY A 108 -13.81 -8.26 5.98
C GLY A 108 -12.42 -8.92 6.18
N ASP A 109 -12.33 -9.98 6.99
CA ASP A 109 -11.08 -10.61 7.44
C ASP A 109 -10.63 -11.77 6.55
N ARG A 110 -11.52 -12.26 5.68
CA ARG A 110 -11.32 -13.48 4.89
C ARG A 110 -11.81 -13.34 3.45
N MET A 111 -11.17 -14.10 2.55
CA MET A 111 -11.70 -14.37 1.23
C MET A 111 -13.00 -15.17 1.34
N ILE A 112 -13.91 -14.96 0.41
CA ILE A 112 -15.19 -15.66 0.34
C ILE A 112 -15.19 -16.66 -0.81
N GLU A 113 -16.26 -17.44 -0.92
CA GLU A 113 -16.44 -18.31 -2.07
C GLU A 113 -16.42 -17.50 -3.38
N PRO A 114 -15.79 -18.00 -4.45
CA PRO A 114 -15.81 -17.35 -5.75
C PRO A 114 -17.24 -17.06 -6.21
N LEU A 115 -17.43 -15.97 -6.96
CA LEU A 115 -18.72 -15.69 -7.57
C LEU A 115 -19.16 -16.86 -8.47
N PRO A 116 -20.45 -17.23 -8.47
CA PRO A 116 -20.95 -18.22 -9.42
C PRO A 116 -20.75 -17.71 -10.85
N TRP A 117 -20.46 -18.63 -11.78
CA TRP A 117 -20.09 -18.25 -13.14
C TRP A 117 -21.17 -17.45 -13.86
N SER A 118 -22.45 -17.71 -13.55
CA SER A 118 -23.59 -16.95 -14.06
C SER A 118 -23.53 -15.46 -13.67
N GLU A 119 -23.07 -15.14 -12.45
CA GLU A 119 -22.93 -13.77 -11.98
C GLU A 119 -21.75 -13.07 -12.63
N ILE A 120 -20.64 -13.79 -12.81
CA ILE A 120 -19.47 -13.29 -13.55
C ILE A 120 -19.85 -12.95 -14.99
N GLN A 121 -20.55 -13.87 -15.67
CA GLN A 121 -21.05 -13.66 -17.03
C GLN A 121 -22.03 -12.49 -17.12
N ARG A 122 -22.91 -12.33 -16.13
CA ARG A 122 -23.85 -11.20 -16.05
C ARG A 122 -23.12 -9.86 -15.93
N ILE A 123 -22.15 -9.76 -15.03
CA ILE A 123 -21.36 -8.54 -14.80
C ILE A 123 -20.51 -8.23 -16.03
N ALA A 124 -19.76 -9.21 -16.54
CA ALA A 124 -18.94 -9.06 -17.74
C ALA A 124 -19.76 -8.59 -18.95
N GLY A 125 -20.92 -9.22 -19.19
CA GLY A 125 -21.82 -8.85 -20.27
C GLY A 125 -22.44 -7.46 -20.13
N GLN A 126 -22.72 -6.99 -18.92
CA GLN A 126 -23.25 -5.65 -18.68
C GLN A 126 -22.26 -4.53 -19.07
N TYR A 127 -20.96 -4.82 -18.96
CA TYR A 127 -19.89 -3.85 -19.20
C TYR A 127 -19.08 -4.13 -20.48
N ASP A 128 -19.50 -5.10 -21.30
CA ASP A 128 -18.79 -5.54 -22.51
C ASP A 128 -17.31 -5.84 -22.22
N ALA A 129 -17.07 -6.66 -21.20
CA ALA A 129 -15.73 -7.00 -20.70
C ALA A 129 -15.45 -8.50 -20.84
N ASP A 130 -14.18 -8.84 -21.04
CA ASP A 130 -13.69 -10.22 -21.12
C ASP A 130 -13.47 -10.84 -19.74
N ALA A 131 -13.18 -9.99 -18.74
CA ALA A 131 -12.89 -10.43 -17.38
C ALA A 131 -13.43 -9.47 -16.32
N VAL A 132 -13.72 -10.03 -15.15
CA VAL A 132 -14.08 -9.29 -13.93
C VAL A 132 -12.91 -9.35 -12.96
N LEU A 133 -12.42 -8.19 -12.51
CA LEU A 133 -11.51 -8.06 -11.38
C LEU A 133 -12.30 -7.60 -10.17
N ALA A 134 -12.24 -8.35 -9.07
CA ALA A 134 -12.91 -8.00 -7.83
C ALA A 134 -11.90 -7.67 -6.74
N ILE A 135 -12.18 -6.66 -5.91
CA ILE A 135 -11.57 -6.57 -4.58
C ILE A 135 -12.49 -7.32 -3.63
N GLU A 136 -12.02 -8.43 -3.07
CA GLU A 136 -12.84 -9.31 -2.21
C GLU A 136 -12.59 -9.10 -0.72
N LYS A 137 -11.46 -8.50 -0.36
CA LYS A 137 -11.09 -8.20 1.02
C LYS A 137 -10.46 -6.84 1.13
N PHE A 138 -10.91 -6.07 2.11
CA PHE A 138 -10.27 -4.84 2.53
C PHE A 138 -10.46 -4.69 4.03
N ASP A 139 -9.35 -4.46 4.72
CA ASP A 139 -9.30 -4.32 6.16
C ASP A 139 -8.13 -3.39 6.50
N SER A 140 -8.36 -2.42 7.39
CA SER A 140 -7.34 -1.44 7.76
C SER A 140 -7.30 -1.23 9.27
N ASP A 141 -6.11 -1.36 9.84
CA ASP A 141 -5.85 -1.03 11.25
C ASP A 141 -5.09 0.30 11.32
N GLN A 142 -5.59 1.26 12.10
CA GLN A 142 -4.89 2.53 12.36
C GLN A 142 -4.41 2.60 13.81
N ASN A 143 -3.15 2.97 14.01
CA ASN A 143 -2.60 3.32 15.31
C ASN A 143 -2.02 4.74 15.30
N THR A 144 -2.50 5.59 16.21
CA THR A 144 -2.06 6.98 16.34
C THR A 144 -1.35 7.19 17.68
N SER A 145 -0.16 7.77 17.64
CA SER A 145 0.61 8.13 18.83
C SER A 145 1.02 9.59 18.77
N THR A 146 0.58 10.37 19.76
CA THR A 146 0.93 11.78 19.92
C THR A 146 1.78 11.94 21.16
N ARG A 147 2.91 12.66 21.04
CA ARG A 147 3.77 13.02 22.17
C ARG A 147 3.99 14.51 22.16
N SER A 148 3.93 15.15 23.33
CA SER A 148 4.36 16.54 23.48
C SER A 148 5.76 16.57 24.05
N ARG A 149 6.56 17.53 23.61
CA ARG A 149 7.87 17.84 24.21
C ARG A 149 8.07 19.34 24.27
N GLN A 150 8.70 19.80 25.34
CA GLN A 150 9.08 21.19 25.47
C GLN A 150 10.39 21.43 24.74
N VAL A 151 10.41 22.45 23.88
CA VAL A 151 11.58 22.82 23.09
C VAL A 151 11.90 24.27 23.41
N LYS A 152 13.13 24.53 23.87
CA LYS A 152 13.60 25.90 24.05
C LYS A 152 13.97 26.49 22.70
N ARG A 153 13.44 27.67 22.40
CA ARG A 153 13.72 28.45 21.19
C ARG A 153 14.22 29.83 21.60
N LYS A 154 15.05 30.44 20.75
CA LYS A 154 15.42 31.85 20.87
C LYS A 154 14.79 32.63 19.73
N LYS A 155 14.14 33.75 20.07
CA LYS A 155 13.72 34.78 19.12
C LYS A 155 14.11 36.13 19.72
N ASP A 156 14.82 36.95 18.94
CA ASP A 156 15.29 38.28 19.35
C ASP A 156 16.06 38.30 20.69
N GLY A 157 16.89 37.28 20.92
CA GLY A 157 17.74 37.17 22.12
C GLY A 157 17.03 36.68 23.40
N GLN A 158 15.70 36.61 23.42
CA GLN A 158 14.93 36.04 24.53
C GLN A 158 14.67 34.54 24.32
N GLU A 159 14.87 33.75 25.37
CA GLU A 159 14.50 32.33 25.39
C GLU A 159 13.02 32.17 25.74
N TYR A 160 12.31 31.39 24.94
CA TYR A 160 10.95 30.96 25.24
C TYR A 160 10.83 29.45 25.10
N THR A 161 9.93 28.87 25.90
CA THR A 161 9.61 27.45 25.85
C THR A 161 8.42 27.26 24.93
N GLU A 162 8.59 26.47 23.88
CA GLU A 162 7.56 26.10 22.93
C GLU A 162 7.16 24.63 23.18
N THR A 163 5.87 24.37 23.37
CA THR A 163 5.34 23.00 23.40
C THR A 163 5.16 22.53 21.96
N VAL A 164 5.96 21.55 21.55
CA VAL A 164 5.86 20.91 20.24
C VAL A 164 5.14 19.58 20.39
N TYR A 165 4.21 19.30 19.47
CA TYR A 165 3.49 18.04 19.40
C TYR A 165 3.99 17.24 18.21
N ASP A 166 4.53 16.05 18.48
CA ASP A 166 4.94 15.09 17.47
C ASP A 166 3.87 13.99 17.38
N SER A 167 3.17 13.93 16.23
CA SER A 167 2.14 12.93 15.97
C SER A 167 2.62 11.93 14.92
N LYS A 168 2.51 10.63 15.22
CA LYS A 168 2.78 9.53 14.30
C LYS A 168 1.51 8.72 14.09
N ILE A 169 1.12 8.54 12.83
CA ILE A 169 0.06 7.64 12.43
C ILE A 169 0.69 6.46 11.69
N THR A 170 0.36 5.24 12.09
CA THR A 170 0.74 4.00 11.40
C THR A 170 -0.54 3.32 10.94
N MET A 171 -0.60 2.95 9.66
CA MET A 171 -1.75 2.28 9.06
C MET A 171 -1.29 0.97 8.43
N ASN A 172 -1.92 -0.13 8.80
CA ASN A 172 -1.74 -1.43 8.18
C ASN A 172 -2.95 -1.70 7.29
N ILE A 173 -2.72 -2.00 6.01
CA ILE A 173 -3.79 -2.31 5.06
C ILE A 173 -3.64 -3.75 4.59
N ARG A 174 -4.73 -4.51 4.65
CA ARG A 174 -4.84 -5.88 4.14
C ARG A 174 -5.86 -5.89 3.01
N ILE A 175 -5.40 -6.17 1.78
CA ILE A 175 -6.23 -6.22 0.57
C ILE A 175 -6.16 -7.62 -0.04
N GLY A 176 -7.28 -8.13 -0.54
CA GLY A 176 -7.34 -9.35 -1.35
C GLY A 176 -8.18 -9.13 -2.61
N TRP A 177 -7.76 -9.78 -3.70
CA TRP A 177 -8.30 -9.66 -5.05
C TRP A 177 -8.41 -11.04 -5.71
#